data_AF-A0A653IVX6-F1
#
_entry.id   AF-A0A653IVX6-F1
#
_cell.length_a   1.000
_cell.length_b   1.000
_cell.length_c   1.000
_cell.angle_alpha   90.00
_cell.angle_beta   90.00
_cell.angle_gamma   90.00
#
_symmetry.space_group_name_H-M   'P 1'
#
loop_
_entity.id
_entity.type
_entity.pdbx_description
1 polymer ?
#
loop_
_entity_poly.entity_id
_entity_poly.type
_entity_poly.pdbx_seq_one_letter_code
_entity_poly.pdbx_strand_id
1 'polypeptide(L)' 'MWWDGTGLCLMAKKLEQGGFRWPGIQDGVMRITAAQLGALLEGLDWRRVHGGRHPIAPQIGG' A
#
# COMPACT_ATOMS: atom_id res chain seq x y z
N MET A 1 9.79 8.37 1.20
CA MET A 1 10.58 9.53 0.78
C MET A 1 10.04 9.93 -0.59
N TRP A 2 9.24 10.99 -0.64
CA TRP A 2 8.63 11.52 -1.87
C TRP A 2 9.33 12.82 -2.23
N TRP A 3 9.63 13.04 -3.51
CA TRP A 3 10.18 14.31 -4.00
C TRP A 3 9.06 15.08 -4.70
N ASP A 4 8.69 16.26 -4.21
CA ASP A 4 7.60 17.07 -4.77
C ASP A 4 8.05 18.02 -5.91
N GLY A 5 9.35 18.05 -6.20
CA GLY A 5 9.94 19.03 -7.13
C GLY A 5 10.73 20.12 -6.40
N THR A 6 10.41 20.40 -5.13
CA THR A 6 11.10 21.42 -4.33
C THR A 6 11.80 20.85 -3.10
N GLY A 7 11.39 19.69 -2.61
CA GLY A 7 11.99 19.10 -1.43
C GLY A 7 11.67 17.63 -1.20
N LEU A 8 12.22 17.14 -0.10
CA LEU A 8 12.06 15.78 0.36
C LEU A 8 10.94 15.69 1.40
N CYS A 9 9.90 14.90 1.11
CA CYS A 9 8.82 14.68 2.06
C CYS A 9 8.97 13.33 2.77
N LEU A 10 8.98 13.37 4.11
CA LEU A 10 8.97 12.22 5.00
C LEU A 10 7.62 12.17 5.73
N MET A 11 6.98 11.01 5.73
CA MET A 11 5.73 10.79 6.47
C MET A 11 5.98 9.71 7.52
N ALA A 12 5.57 9.99 8.76
CA ALA A 12 5.59 9.05 9.85
C ALA A 12 4.18 8.93 10.43
N LYS A 13 3.69 7.69 10.58
CA LYS A 13 2.44 7.38 11.29
C LYS A 13 2.80 6.49 12.47
N LYS A 14 2.30 6.82 13.66
CA LYS A 14 2.31 5.91 14.81
C LYS A 14 1.03 5.08 14.76
N LEU A 15 1.14 3.77 14.92
CA LEU A 15 -0.03 2.90 15.03
C LEU A 15 -0.49 2.90 16.49
N GLU A 16 -1.78 3.07 16.71
CA GLU A 16 -2.38 3.00 18.06
C GLU A 16 -2.35 1.56 18.60
N GLN A 17 -2.42 0.56 17.72
CA GLN A 17 -2.30 -0.85 18.04
C GLN A 17 -1.56 -1.61 16.93
N GLY A 18 -0.82 -2.65 17.29
CA GLY A 18 -0.05 -3.46 16.34
C GLY A 18 1.30 -2.85 15.96
N GLY A 19 1.81 -3.18 14.77
CA GLY A 19 3.12 -2.74 14.31
C GLY A 19 3.28 -2.86 12.79
N PHE A 20 4.11 -2.01 12.21
CA PHE A 20 4.42 -2.07 10.78
C PHE A 20 5.22 -3.33 10.46
N ARG A 21 4.60 -4.28 9.76
CA ARG A 21 5.29 -5.47 9.23
C ARG A 21 5.86 -5.16 7.86
N TRP A 22 7.08 -4.64 7.84
CA TRP A 22 7.85 -4.50 6.62
C TRP A 22 8.28 -5.88 6.10
N PRO A 23 8.23 -6.14 4.79
CA PRO A 23 8.83 -7.34 4.23
C PRO A 23 10.36 -7.19 4.27
N GLY A 24 11.08 -8.30 4.09
CA GLY A 24 12.53 -8.24 3.90
C GLY A 24 12.86 -7.28 2.77
N ILE A 25 13.51 -6.17 3.10
CA ILE A 25 13.92 -5.14 2.16
C ILE A 25 15.06 -5.75 1.33
N GLN A 26 14.75 -6.18 0.10
CA GLN A 26 15.75 -6.77 -0.80
C GLN A 26 16.57 -5.69 -1.53
N ASP A 27 15.94 -4.56 -1.91
CA ASP A 27 16.61 -3.50 -2.72
C ASP A 27 16.27 -2.06 -2.28
N GLY A 28 15.84 -1.85 -1.03
CA GLY A 28 15.56 -0.51 -0.48
C GLY A 28 14.30 0.19 -1.02
N VAL A 29 13.69 -0.30 -2.11
CA VAL A 29 12.49 0.27 -2.73
C VAL A 29 11.40 -0.79 -2.87
N MET A 30 10.18 -0.48 -2.40
CA MET A 30 9.01 -1.35 -2.53
C MET A 30 7.86 -0.61 -3.19
N ARG A 31 7.30 -1.20 -4.25
CA ARG A 31 6.05 -0.74 -4.86
C ARG A 31 4.86 -1.42 -4.18
N ILE A 32 3.90 -0.63 -3.73
CA ILE A 32 2.64 -1.12 -3.18
C ILE A 32 1.46 -0.41 -3.84
N THR A 33 0.32 -1.09 -3.89
CA THR A 33 -0.95 -0.50 -4.35
C THR A 33 -1.53 0.47 -3.31
N ALA A 34 -2.49 1.31 -3.71
CA ALA A 34 -3.22 2.18 -2.79
C ALA A 34 -3.92 1.39 -1.66
N ALA A 35 -4.50 0.22 -1.99
CA ALA A 35 -5.14 -0.65 -1.00
C ALA A 35 -4.14 -1.22 0.02
N GLN A 36 -2.95 -1.61 -0.45
CA GLN A 36 -1.87 -2.08 0.40
C GLN A 36 -1.32 -0.96 1.31
N LEU A 37 -1.17 0.26 0.78
CA LEU A 37 -0.78 1.43 1.59
C LEU A 37 -1.83 1.71 2.67
N GLY A 38 -3.12 1.70 2.34
CA GLY A 38 -4.19 1.89 3.31
C GLY A 38 -4.13 0.84 4.43
N ALA A 39 -4.01 -0.44 4.07
CA ALA A 39 -3.89 -1.52 5.05
C ALA A 39 -2.66 -1.40 5.94
N LEU A 40 -1.53 -0.96 5.38
CA LEU A 40 -0.30 -0.70 6.13
C LEU A 40 -0.52 0.44 7.15
N LEU A 41 -1.18 1.53 6.75
CA LEU A 41 -1.51 2.64 7.64
C LEU A 41 -2.51 2.26 8.75
N GLU A 42 -3.40 1.30 8.50
CA GLU A 42 -4.32 0.74 9.51
C GLU A 42 -3.66 -0.32 10.41
N GLY A 43 -2.38 -0.66 10.19
CA GLY A 43 -1.69 -1.70 10.96
C GLY A 43 -2.10 -3.13 10.60
N LEU A 44 -2.83 -3.32 9.49
CA LEU A 44 -3.24 -4.62 8.97
C LEU A 44 -2.08 -5.31 8.23
N ASP A 45 -2.18 -6.64 8.04
CA ASP A 45 -1.22 -7.38 7.21
C ASP A 45 -1.45 -7.07 5.73
N TRP A 46 -0.88 -5.95 5.28
CA TRP A 46 -0.96 -5.44 3.92
C TRP A 46 -0.50 -6.45 2.85
N ARG A 47 0.33 -7.45 3.21
CA ARG A 47 0.78 -8.51 2.29
C ARG A 47 -0.37 -9.43 1.83
N ARG A 48 -1.45 -9.47 2.61
CA ARG A 48 -2.68 -10.23 2.29
C ARG A 48 -3.71 -9.38 1.55
N VAL A 49 -3.41 -8.11 1.32
CA VAL A 49 -4.28 -7.21 0.57
C VAL A 49 -3.94 -7.31 -0.91
N HIS A 50 -4.80 -8.01 -1.63
CA HIS A 50 -4.80 -8.02 -3.07
C HIS A 50 -5.67 -6.85 -3.53
N GLY A 51 -5.14 -6.01 -4.43
CA GLY A 51 -5.93 -4.94 -5.04
C GLY A 51 -7.20 -5.57 -5.62
N GLY A 52 -8.36 -5.06 -5.19
CA GLY A 52 -9.66 -5.61 -5.58
C GLY A 52 -9.66 -5.86 -7.08
N ARG A 53 -9.85 -7.12 -7.48
CA ARG A 53 -10.03 -7.49 -8.87
C ARG A 53 -11.15 -6.61 -9.39
N HIS A 54 -10.84 -5.71 -10.34
CA HIS A 54 -11.87 -4.98 -11.05
C HIS A 54 -12.88 -6.04 -11.53
N PRO A 55 -14.14 -6.00 -11.07
CA PRO A 55 -15.15 -6.86 -11.63
C PRO A 55 -15.22 -6.46 -13.10
N ILE A 56 -14.72 -7.33 -13.97
CA ILE A 56 -14.97 -7.19 -15.40
C ILE A 56 -16.48 -7.35 -15.48
N ALA A 57 -17.19 -6.25 -15.74
CA ALA A 57 -18.63 -6.30 -15.94
C ALA A 57 -18.87 -7.40 -16.98
N PRO A 58 -19.73 -8.41 -16.69
CA PRO A 58 -20.05 -9.40 -17.70
C PRO A 58 -20.63 -8.64 -18.89
N GLN A 59 -19.91 -8.62 -19.99
CA GLN A 59 -20.44 -8.20 -21.28
C GLN A 59 -21.48 -9.26 -21.66
N ILE A 60 -22.73 -9.02 -21.24
CA ILE A 60 -23.88 -9.79 -21.72
C ILE A 60 -24.00 -9.44 -23.19
N GLY A 61 -23.46 -10.31 -24.04
CA GLY A 61 -23.59 -10.23 -25.48
C GLY A 61 -25.06 -10.32 -25.86
N GLY A 62 -25.48 -9.42 -26.76
CA GLY A 62 -26.78 -9.46 -27.43
C GLY A 62 -26.84 -10.48 -28.55
#